data_AF-A0A343JC20-F1
#
_entry.id   AF-A0A343JC20-F1
#
_cell.length_a   1.000
_cell.length_b   1.000
_cell.length_c   1.000
_cell.angle_alpha   90.00
_cell.angle_beta   90.00
_cell.angle_gamma   90.00
#
_symmetry.space_group_name_H-M   'P 1'
#
loop_
_entity.id
_entity.type
_entity.pdbx_description
1 polymer ?
#
loop_
_entity_poly.entity_id
_entity_poly.type
_entity_poly.pdbx_seq_one_letter_code
_entity_poly.pdbx_strand_id
1 'polypeptide(L)' 'MMNLILDLLKDKKILIGIGIGMIFTSLLMFGFGNRELSDSEIEERARKMGMHFEDECKVLFEGNENND' A
#
# COMPACT_ATOMS: atom_id res chain seq x y z
N MET A 1 -24.42 23.13 0.36
CA MET A 1 -23.63 21.88 0.23
C MET A 1 -23.32 21.28 1.60
N MET A 2 -22.72 22.03 2.52
CA MET A 2 -22.38 21.56 3.87
C MET A 2 -23.58 21.07 4.71
N ASN A 3 -24.73 21.74 4.62
CA ASN A 3 -25.95 21.33 5.33
C ASN A 3 -26.50 19.98 4.83
N LEU A 4 -26.36 19.70 3.54
CA LEU A 4 -26.85 18.46 2.92
C LEU A 4 -26.01 17.25 3.38
N ILE A 5 -24.72 17.46 3.63
CA ILE A 5 -23.82 16.46 4.22
C ILE A 5 -24.17 16.21 5.69
N LEU A 6 -24.48 17.28 6.44
CA LEU A 6 -24.93 17.14 7.84
C LEU A 6 -26.26 16.41 7.94
N ASP A 7 -27.20 16.68 7.04
CA ASP A 7 -28.49 15.98 6.97
C ASP A 7 -28.31 14.48 6.65
N LEU A 8 -27.40 14.14 5.73
CA LEU A 8 -27.02 12.76 5.41
C LEU A 8 -26.41 12.03 6.61
N LEU A 9 -25.53 12.69 7.37
CA LEU A 9 -24.87 12.11 8.55
C LEU A 9 -25.81 12.00 9.77
N LYS A 10 -26.88 12.80 9.81
CA LYS A 10 -27.91 12.76 10.85
C LYS A 10 -28.87 11.58 10.66
N ASP A 11 -28.87 10.97 9.48
CA ASP A 11 -29.72 9.83 9.16
C ASP A 11 -29.23 8.56 9.88
N LYS A 12 -30.01 8.09 10.87
CA LYS A 12 -29.62 6.98 11.76
C LYS A 12 -29.24 5.69 11.01
N LYS A 13 -29.91 5.44 9.87
CA LYS A 13 -29.67 4.24 9.06
C LYS A 13 -28.29 4.28 8.40
N ILE A 14 -27.92 5.46 7.90
CA ILE A 14 -26.62 5.70 7.28
C ILE A 14 -25.52 5.60 8.34
N LEU A 15 -25.72 6.23 9.50
CA LEU A 15 -24.75 6.20 10.60
C LEU A 15 -24.49 4.76 11.09
N ILE A 16 -25.54 3.95 11.25
CA ILE A 16 -25.42 2.53 11.60
C ILE A 16 -24.67 1.74 10.52
N GLY A 17 -24.98 1.98 9.23
CA GLY A 17 -24.28 1.34 8.12
C GLY A 17 -22.78 1.64 8.09
N ILE A 18 -22.41 2.91 8.29
CA ILE A 18 -21.01 3.34 8.39
C ILE A 18 -20.32 2.66 9.58
N GLY A 19 -20.96 2.65 10.75
CA GLY A 19 -20.41 1.99 11.94
C GLY A 19 -20.18 0.50 11.75
N ILE A 20 -21.13 -0.22 11.14
CA ILE A 20 -20.99 -1.65 10.82
C ILE A 20 -19.85 -1.85 9.81
N GLY A 21 -19.75 -1.01 8.78
CA GLY A 21 -18.67 -1.07 7.80
C GLY A 21 -17.28 -0.88 8.42
N MET A 22 -17.13 0.06 9.35
CA MET A 22 -15.87 0.28 10.07
C MET A 22 -15.48 -0.93 10.93
N ILE A 23 -16.43 -1.51 11.66
CA ILE A 23 -16.18 -2.69 12.49
C ILE A 23 -15.80 -3.89 11.60
N PHE A 24 -16.55 -4.13 10.53
CA PHE A 24 -16.33 -5.26 9.62
C PHE A 24 -14.98 -5.17 8.90
N THR A 25 -14.61 -4.00 8.40
CA THR A 25 -13.30 -3.77 7.77
C THR A 25 -12.14 -3.92 8.75
N SER A 26 -12.30 -3.44 9.99
CA SER A 26 -11.29 -3.62 11.04
C SER A 26 -11.08 -5.10 11.39
N LEU A 27 -12.17 -5.87 11.51
CA LEU A 27 -12.14 -7.32 11.72
C LEU A 27 -11.43 -8.05 10.58
N LEU A 28 -11.71 -7.68 9.34
CA LEU A 28 -11.04 -8.26 8.17
C LEU A 28 -9.53 -7.95 8.20
N MET A 29 -9.14 -6.69 8.39
CA MET A 29 -7.72 -6.30 8.47
C MET A 29 -6.99 -7.01 9.62
N PHE A 30 -7.65 -7.24 10.75
CA PHE A 30 -7.07 -7.98 11.87
C PHE A 30 -6.71 -9.43 11.51
N GLY A 31 -7.50 -10.06 10.63
CA GLY A 31 -7.24 -11.41 10.12
C GLY A 31 -6.14 -11.48 9.04
N PHE A 32 -5.92 -10.40 8.30
CA PHE A 32 -4.80 -10.25 7.35
C PHE A 32 -3.50 -9.89 8.07
N GLY A 33 -3.22 -10.61 9.17
CA GLY A 33 -2.19 -10.31 10.15
C GLY A 33 -0.89 -9.79 9.54
N ASN A 34 -0.27 -8.84 10.24
CA ASN A 34 1.04 -8.27 9.93
C ASN A 34 2.04 -9.41 9.69
N ARG A 35 2.14 -9.86 8.44
CA ARG A 35 3.24 -10.69 8.01
C ARG A 35 4.40 -9.73 7.93
N GLU A 36 5.11 -9.59 9.04
CA GLU A 36 6.45 -9.01 9.01
C GLU A 36 7.24 -9.87 8.03
N LEU A 37 7.48 -9.30 6.85
CA LEU A 37 8.29 -9.94 5.83
C LEU A 37 9.71 -10.02 6.41
N SER A 38 10.30 -11.21 6.39
CA SER A 38 11.72 -11.36 6.67
C SER A 38 12.53 -10.49 5.71
N ASP A 39 13.66 -9.95 6.15
CA ASP A 39 14.56 -9.14 5.31
C ASP A 39 14.87 -9.84 3.97
N SER A 40 15.04 -11.17 4.00
CA SER A 40 15.23 -11.99 2.81
C SER A 40 14.05 -11.97 1.83
N GLU A 41 12.81 -11.96 2.35
CA GLU A 41 11.60 -11.92 1.54
C GLU A 41 11.35 -10.51 0.97
N ILE A 42 11.76 -9.48 1.71
CA ILE A 42 11.77 -8.09 1.22
C ILE A 42 12.75 -7.95 0.06
N GLU A 43 13.97 -8.48 0.21
CA GLU A 43 15.01 -8.46 -0.81
C GLU A 43 14.57 -9.20 -2.09
N GLU A 44 13.99 -10.39 -1.95
CA GLU A 44 13.46 -11.16 -3.09
C GLU A 44 12.33 -10.43 -3.82
N ARG A 45 11.42 -9.79 -3.08
CA ARG A 45 10.33 -8.99 -3.65
C ARG A 45 10.86 -7.73 -4.33
N ALA A 46 11.84 -7.06 -3.75
CA ALA A 46 12.47 -5.88 -4.35
C ALA A 46 13.15 -6.26 -5.67
N ARG A 47 13.88 -7.39 -5.70
CA ARG A 47 14.48 -7.94 -6.93
C ARG A 47 13.41 -8.28 -7.99
N LYS A 48 12.28 -8.88 -7.58
CA LYS A 48 11.13 -9.14 -8.48
C LYS A 48 10.48 -7.87 -9.02
N MET A 49 10.56 -6.76 -8.29
CA MET A 49 10.06 -5.45 -8.71
C MET A 49 11.07 -4.63 -9.52
N GLY A 50 12.24 -5.22 -9.85
CA GLY A 50 13.25 -4.59 -10.71
C GLY A 50 14.32 -3.80 -9.95
N MET A 51 14.41 -3.96 -8.62
CA MET A 51 15.52 -3.42 -7.85
C MET A 51 16.77 -4.28 -8.10
N HIS A 52 17.78 -3.69 -8.73
CA HIS A 52 19.08 -4.30 -8.92
C HIS A 52 20.04 -3.79 -7.85
N PHE A 53 20.74 -4.70 -7.18
CA PHE A 53 21.76 -4.33 -6.19
C PHE A 53 23.08 -4.01 -6.89
N GLU A 54 23.82 -3.03 -6.38
CA GLU A 54 25.05 -2.51 -6.99
C GLU A 54 26.15 -3.58 -7.12
N ASP A 55 26.16 -4.57 -6.22
CA ASP A 55 27.06 -5.72 -6.21
C ASP A 55 26.71 -6.78 -7.28
N GLU A 56 25.44 -6.85 -7.71
CA GLU A 56 25.01 -7.64 -8.86
C GLU A 56 25.30 -6.92 -10.21
N CYS A 57 25.44 -5.59 -10.19
CA CYS A 57 25.85 -4.78 -11.34
C CYS A 57 27.37 -4.83 -11.56
N LYS A 58 27.87 -6.01 -11.95
CA LYS A 58 29.30 -6.28 -12.20
C LYS A 58 29.85 -5.66 -13.50
N VAL A 59 29.07 -4.81 -14.16
CA VAL A 59 29.49 -4.04 -15.33
C VAL A 59 29.12 -2.60 -15.04
N LEU A 60 30.12 -1.79 -14.74
CA LEU A 60 30.01 -0.34 -14.83
C LEU A 60 29.36 -0.04 -16.18
N PHE A 61 28.27 0.72 -16.22
CA PHE A 61 27.92 1.45 -17.44
C PHE A 61 29.00 2.52 -17.63
N GLU A 62 30.19 2.09 -18.05
CA GLU A 62 31.20 2.98 -18.60
C GLU A 62 30.58 3.58 -19.87
N GLY A 63 30.20 4.85 -19.76
CA GLY A 63 29.93 5.71 -20.91
C GLY A 63 28.51 5.63 -21.48
N ASN A 64 27.55 6.25 -20.78
CA ASN A 64 26.62 7.13 -21.50
C ASN A 64 27.23 8.54 -21.54
N GLU A 65 28.36 8.65 -22.22
CA GLU A 65 28.84 9.88 -22.84
C GLU A 65 28.79 9.60 -24.35
N ASN A 66 27.77 10.13 -25.03
CA ASN A 66 27.87 10.86 -26.30
C ASN A 66 26.51 10.88 -27.02
N ASN A 67 26.05 12.12 -27.23
CA ASN A 67 25.10 12.63 -28.22
C ASN A 67 24.56 11.66 -29.29
N ASP A 68 23.23 11.59 -29.41
CA ASP A 68 22.46 11.80 -30.65
C ASP A 68 21.01 12.20 -30.32
#